data_AF-A0A7W0UZQ4-F1
#
_entry.id   AF-A0A7W0UZQ4-F1
#
_cell.length_a   1.000
_cell.length_b   1.000
_cell.length_c   1.000
_cell.angle_alpha   90.00
_cell.angle_beta   90.00
_cell.angle_gamma   90.00
#
_symmetry.space_group_name_H-M   'P 1'
#
loop_
_entity.id
_entity.type
_entity.pdbx_description
1 polymer ?
#
loop_
_entity_poly.entity_id
_entity_poly.type
_entity_poly.pdbx_seq_one_letter_code
_entity_poly.pdbx_strand_id
1 'polypeptide(L)'
;MPNPFALSVEMQDGFSIIHLEGYLDAHTAPQFETAIQSEIDAGRFQIIVDCAKLTYISSAGLGVFMTFVEEVREQGGDIKICGLVPKVQQVFEILGFSSLYDLCADVGACVQCFAEAPVKEY
;
A
#
# COMPACT_ATOMS: atom_id res chain seq x y z
N MET A 1 10.63 -20.30 12.47
CA MET A 1 10.81 -18.91 12.92
C MET A 1 9.83 -18.07 12.12
N PRO A 2 9.12 -17.08 12.69
CA PRO A 2 8.44 -16.09 11.86
C PRO A 2 9.49 -15.41 10.98
N ASN A 3 9.21 -15.24 9.67
CA ASN A 3 10.12 -14.54 8.78
C ASN A 3 10.27 -13.09 9.27
N PRO A 4 11.50 -12.53 9.28
CA PRO A 4 11.69 -11.13 9.64
C PRO A 4 10.90 -10.23 8.70
N PHE A 5 10.36 -9.14 9.24
CA PHE A 5 9.77 -8.11 8.39
C PHE A 5 10.86 -7.52 7.49
N ALA A 6 10.57 -7.44 6.20
CA ALA A 6 11.43 -6.79 5.23
C ALA A 6 10.60 -5.84 4.37
N LEU A 7 11.21 -4.72 4.03
CA LEU A 7 10.63 -3.69 3.18
C LEU A 7 11.68 -3.30 2.14
N SER A 8 11.27 -3.25 0.88
CA SER A 8 12.09 -2.70 -0.21
C SER A 8 11.23 -1.81 -1.10
N VAL A 9 11.86 -0.77 -1.65
CA VAL A 9 11.21 0.17 -2.57
C VAL A 9 11.88 0.04 -3.94
N GLU A 10 11.07 -0.12 -4.98
CA GLU A 10 11.48 -0.15 -6.37
C GLU A 10 10.76 0.94 -7.16
N MET A 11 11.46 1.55 -8.12
CA MET A 11 10.88 2.52 -9.03
C MET A 11 10.70 1.89 -10.40
N GLN A 12 9.46 1.84 -10.89
CA GLN A 12 9.15 1.27 -12.19
C GLN A 12 8.11 2.13 -12.92
N ASP A 13 8.40 2.54 -14.16
CA ASP A 13 7.46 3.24 -15.05
C ASP A 13 6.78 4.48 -14.44
N GLY A 14 7.45 5.17 -13.51
CA GLY A 14 6.92 6.33 -12.79
C GLY A 14 6.14 6.02 -11.51
N PHE A 15 5.95 4.74 -11.20
CA PHE A 15 5.34 4.25 -9.97
C PHE A 15 6.41 3.92 -8.93
N SER A 16 6.11 4.23 -7.66
CA SER A 16 6.87 3.73 -6.53
C SER A 16 6.22 2.44 -6.01
N ILE A 17 6.96 1.34 -6.02
CA ILE A 17 6.49 0.03 -5.60
C ILE A 17 7.16 -0.32 -4.27
N ILE A 18 6.35 -0.41 -3.22
CA ILE A 18 6.78 -0.77 -1.87
C ILE A 18 6.42 -2.25 -1.66
N HIS A 19 7.43 -3.11 -1.60
CA HIS A 19 7.24 -4.52 -1.30
C HIS A 19 7.29 -4.76 0.21
N LEU A 20 6.26 -5.42 0.73
CA LEU A 20 6.17 -5.79 2.14
C LEU A 20 6.27 -7.31 2.30
N GLU A 21 7.22 -7.74 3.13
CA GLU A 21 7.41 -9.16 3.48
C GLU A 21 7.30 -9.38 4.98
N GLY A 22 6.70 -10.51 5.39
CA GLY A 22 6.61 -10.88 6.80
C GLY A 22 5.35 -10.34 7.46
N TYR A 23 5.46 -9.42 8.42
CA TYR A 23 4.34 -8.95 9.25
C TYR A 23 4.37 -7.44 9.46
N LEU A 24 3.21 -6.81 9.34
CA LEU A 24 3.02 -5.38 9.57
C LEU A 24 2.23 -5.15 10.87
N ASP A 25 2.93 -4.80 11.95
CA ASP A 25 2.38 -4.58 13.28
C ASP A 25 2.88 -3.28 13.93
N ALA A 26 2.64 -3.07 15.23
CA ALA A 26 3.05 -1.85 15.91
C ALA A 26 4.58 -1.62 15.95
N HIS A 27 5.39 -2.68 15.78
CA HIS A 27 6.85 -2.58 15.75
C HIS A 27 7.37 -2.30 14.34
N THR A 28 6.68 -2.78 13.30
CA THR A 28 7.13 -2.64 11.91
C THR A 28 6.41 -1.52 11.15
N ALA A 29 5.27 -1.05 11.65
CA ALA A 29 4.52 0.09 11.12
C ALA A 29 5.38 1.37 10.98
N PRO A 30 6.23 1.77 11.94
CA PRO A 30 7.07 2.98 11.79
C PRO A 30 8.03 2.89 10.60
N GLN A 31 8.50 1.69 10.25
CA GLN A 31 9.38 1.49 9.10
C GLN A 31 8.60 1.66 7.78
N PHE A 32 7.36 1.17 7.72
CA PHE A 32 6.48 1.36 6.57
C PHE A 32 6.05 2.82 6.41
N GLU A 33 5.70 3.48 7.50
CA GLU A 33 5.41 4.92 7.55
C GLU A 33 6.58 5.75 7.03
N THR A 34 7.81 5.48 7.50
CA THR A 34 9.01 6.16 7.01
C THR A 34 9.23 5.94 5.52
N ALA A 35 8.94 4.74 5.01
CA ALA A 35 9.06 4.45 3.58
C ALA A 35 8.07 5.27 2.76
N ILE A 36 6.78 5.31 3.13
CA ILE A 36 5.78 6.12 2.42
C ILE A 36 6.14 7.61 2.47
N GLN A 37 6.50 8.14 3.65
CA GLN A 37 6.90 9.54 3.78
C GLN A 37 8.09 9.88 2.88
N SER A 38 9.07 8.97 2.75
CA SER A 38 10.23 9.19 1.88
C SER A 38 9.85 9.26 0.39
N GLU A 39 8.79 8.57 -0.03
CA GLU A 39 8.26 8.67 -1.39
C GLU A 39 7.55 10.00 -1.62
N ILE A 40 6.70 10.40 -0.66
CA ILE A 40 5.98 11.68 -0.65
C ILE A 40 6.96 12.86 -0.69
N ASP A 41 7.96 12.87 0.19
CA ASP A 41 8.99 13.91 0.28
C ASP A 41 9.80 14.05 -1.02
N ALA A 42 9.92 12.95 -1.76
CA ALA A 42 10.59 12.94 -3.05
C ALA A 42 9.65 13.22 -4.24
N GLY A 43 8.42 13.65 -3.98
CA GLY A 43 7.42 14.04 -4.98
C GLY A 43 6.77 12.87 -5.71
N ARG A 44 6.81 11.66 -5.13
CA ARG A 44 6.28 10.44 -5.74
C ARG A 44 4.96 10.06 -5.08
N PHE A 45 3.86 10.33 -5.79
CA PHE A 45 2.50 10.16 -5.30
C PHE A 45 1.74 9.01 -5.96
N GLN A 46 2.33 8.31 -6.94
CA GLN A 46 1.75 7.09 -7.50
C GLN A 46 2.39 5.88 -6.84
N ILE A 47 1.81 5.45 -5.73
CA ILE A 47 2.39 4.42 -4.86
C ILE A 47 1.62 3.11 -5.00
N ILE A 48 2.35 2.02 -5.21
CA ILE A 48 1.84 0.65 -5.23
C ILE A 48 2.43 -0.07 -4.02
N VAL A 49 1.58 -0.65 -3.19
CA VAL A 49 2.00 -1.48 -2.06
C VAL A 49 1.76 -2.94 -2.40
N ASP A 50 2.85 -3.68 -2.59
CA ASP A 50 2.83 -5.11 -2.86
C ASP A 50 2.86 -5.90 -1.56
N CYS A 51 1.73 -6.54 -1.26
CA CYS A 51 1.51 -7.36 -0.07
C CYS A 51 1.65 -8.86 -0.34
N ALA A 52 2.16 -9.30 -1.51
CA ALA A 52 2.24 -10.72 -1.91
C ALA A 52 2.95 -11.61 -0.88
N LYS A 53 3.90 -11.04 -0.12
CA LYS A 53 4.68 -11.74 0.92
C LYS A 53 4.32 -11.27 2.33
N LEU A 54 3.29 -10.45 2.48
CA LEU A 54 2.79 -10.00 3.78
C LEU A 54 1.85 -11.05 4.34
N THR A 55 2.25 -11.66 5.46
CA THR A 55 1.52 -12.77 6.08
C THR A 55 0.55 -12.34 7.19
N TYR A 56 0.71 -11.11 7.69
CA TYR A 56 -0.08 -10.57 8.78
C TYR A 56 -0.08 -9.04 8.77
N ILE A 57 -1.21 -8.45 9.14
CA ILE A 57 -1.36 -7.02 9.41
C ILE A 57 -2.15 -6.81 10.72
N SER A 58 -1.77 -5.81 11.52
CA SER A 58 -2.52 -5.34 12.68
C SER A 58 -3.11 -3.93 12.47
N SER A 59 -3.87 -3.44 13.44
CA SER A 59 -4.46 -2.08 13.42
C SER A 59 -3.41 -0.98 13.24
N ALA A 60 -2.18 -1.17 13.74
CA ALA A 60 -1.11 -0.19 13.56
C ALA A 60 -0.71 -0.06 12.09
N GLY A 61 -0.55 -1.19 11.38
CA GLY A 61 -0.25 -1.19 9.94
C GLY A 61 -1.37 -0.55 9.12
N LEU A 62 -2.62 -0.88 9.44
CA LEU A 62 -3.80 -0.28 8.81
C LEU A 62 -3.91 1.23 9.06
N GLY A 63 -3.51 1.69 10.24
CA GLY A 63 -3.43 3.10 10.57
C GLY A 63 -2.50 3.86 9.64
N VAL A 64 -1.34 3.30 9.31
CA VAL A 64 -0.39 3.92 8.37
C VAL A 64 -1.03 4.15 7.00
N PHE A 65 -1.74 3.15 6.46
CA PHE A 65 -2.47 3.32 5.20
C PHE A 65 -3.46 4.50 5.29
N MET A 66 -4.31 4.51 6.32
CA MET A 66 -5.31 5.57 6.53
C MET A 66 -4.69 6.96 6.63
N THR A 67 -3.53 7.09 7.27
CA THR A 67 -2.84 8.39 7.43
C THR A 67 -2.42 8.97 6.09
N PHE A 68 -1.86 8.16 5.18
CA PHE A 68 -1.21 8.68 3.97
C PHE A 68 -2.10 8.71 2.73
N VAL A 69 -3.21 7.96 2.70
CA VAL A 69 -4.05 7.92 1.50
C VAL A 69 -4.66 9.28 1.15
N GLU A 70 -5.09 10.05 2.14
CA GLU A 70 -5.63 11.40 1.92
C GLU A 70 -4.52 12.34 1.45
N GLU A 71 -3.37 12.36 2.13
CA GLU A 71 -2.22 13.20 1.77
C GLU A 71 -1.73 12.95 0.34
N VAL A 72 -1.58 11.69 -0.06
CA VAL A 72 -1.14 11.32 -1.42
C VAL A 72 -2.17 11.75 -2.48
N ARG A 73 -3.47 11.64 -2.18
CA ARG A 73 -4.55 12.06 -3.07
C ARG A 73 -4.65 13.56 -3.24
N GLU A 74 -4.41 14.33 -2.17
CA GLU A 74 -4.34 15.80 -2.23
C GLU A 74 -3.22 16.29 -3.16
N GLN A 75 -2.15 15.51 -3.29
CA GLN A 75 -1.06 15.77 -4.25
C GLN A 75 -1.36 15.27 -5.68
N GLY A 76 -2.57 14.80 -5.96
CA GLY A 76 -2.98 14.29 -7.27
C GLY A 76 -2.50 12.88 -7.59
N GLY A 77 -2.02 12.14 -6.59
CA GLY A 77 -1.64 10.73 -6.69
C GLY A 77 -2.69 9.78 -6.12
N ASP A 78 -2.30 8.53 -5.90
CA ASP A 78 -3.10 7.55 -5.15
C ASP A 78 -2.20 6.45 -4.59
N ILE A 79 -2.73 5.69 -3.64
CA ILE A 79 -2.10 4.48 -3.12
C ILE A 79 -2.96 3.29 -3.57
N LYS A 80 -2.36 2.36 -4.31
CA LYS A 80 -3.00 1.08 -4.68
C LYS A 80 -2.33 -0.08 -3.98
N ILE A 81 -3.10 -1.12 -3.68
CA ILE A 81 -2.63 -2.26 -2.90
C ILE A 81 -2.82 -3.52 -3.73
N CYS A 82 -1.80 -4.37 -3.81
CA CYS A 82 -1.89 -5.64 -4.52
C CYS A 82 -1.33 -6.81 -3.71
N GLY A 83 -1.56 -8.03 -4.21
CA GLY A 83 -0.96 -9.23 -3.63
C GLY A 83 -1.48 -9.59 -2.24
N LEU A 84 -2.64 -9.09 -1.82
CA LEU A 84 -3.17 -9.42 -0.50
C LEU A 84 -3.42 -10.92 -0.35
N VAL A 85 -2.71 -11.56 0.59
CA VAL A 85 -2.99 -12.95 0.93
C VAL A 85 -4.37 -13.06 1.60
N PRO A 86 -5.09 -14.20 1.50
CA PRO A 86 -6.48 -14.31 1.94
C PRO A 86 -6.75 -13.82 3.37
N LYS A 87 -5.83 -14.09 4.30
CA LYS A 87 -5.93 -13.65 5.69
C LYS A 87 -5.89 -12.13 5.84
N VAL A 88 -5.02 -11.46 5.08
CA VAL A 88 -4.87 -10.00 5.11
C VAL A 88 -6.05 -9.37 4.37
N GLN A 89 -6.44 -9.93 3.22
CA GLN A 89 -7.60 -9.48 2.46
C GLN A 89 -8.89 -9.49 3.31
N GLN A 90 -9.14 -10.56 4.07
CA GLN A 90 -10.29 -10.62 4.98
C GLN A 90 -10.28 -9.48 6.01
N VAL A 91 -9.11 -9.11 6.54
CA VAL A 91 -9.00 -7.99 7.48
C VAL A 91 -9.36 -6.67 6.79
N PHE A 92 -8.88 -6.45 5.56
CA PHE A 92 -9.23 -5.27 4.76
C PHE A 92 -10.73 -5.20 4.46
N GLU A 93 -11.34 -6.32 4.08
CA GLU A 93 -12.78 -6.40 3.80
C GLU A 93 -13.64 -6.11 5.03
N ILE A 94 -13.33 -6.74 6.17
CA ILE A 94 -14.07 -6.56 7.43
C ILE A 94 -14.04 -5.10 7.89
N LEU A 95 -12.90 -4.43 7.67
CA LEU A 95 -12.70 -3.05 8.08
C LEU A 95 -13.13 -2.03 7.01
N GLY A 96 -13.62 -2.49 5.86
CA GLY A 96 -14.10 -1.64 4.78
C GLY A 96 -13.00 -0.95 3.96
N PHE A 97 -11.74 -1.38 4.05
CA PHE A 97 -10.65 -0.78 3.28
C PHE A 97 -10.83 -1.01 1.76
N SER A 98 -11.57 -2.05 1.36
CA SER A 98 -11.89 -2.30 -0.04
C SER A 98 -12.73 -1.22 -0.72
N SER A 99 -13.36 -0.30 0.04
CA SER A 99 -14.03 0.88 -0.53
C SER A 99 -13.12 2.10 -0.62
N LEU A 100 -12.02 2.11 0.14
CA LEU A 100 -11.08 3.22 0.22
C LEU A 100 -9.88 3.04 -0.71
N TYR A 101 -9.47 1.79 -0.96
CA TYR A 101 -8.35 1.44 -1.82
C TYR A 101 -8.81 0.60 -3.00
N ASP A 102 -8.14 0.79 -4.14
CA ASP A 102 -8.21 -0.17 -5.23
C ASP A 102 -7.30 -1.36 -4.87
N LEU A 103 -7.94 -2.50 -4.60
CA LEU A 103 -7.27 -3.77 -4.31
C LEU A 103 -7.10 -4.56 -5.60
N CYS A 104 -5.86 -4.76 -6.03
CA CYS A 104 -5.52 -5.45 -7.27
C CYS A 104 -4.89 -6.83 -7.00
N ALA A 105 -4.82 -7.67 -8.03
CA ALA A 105 -4.20 -8.98 -7.91
C ALA A 105 -2.67 -8.90 -7.77
N ASP A 106 -2.03 -8.07 -8.58
CA ASP A 106 -0.58 -7.89 -8.65
C ASP A 106 -0.20 -6.45 -9.05
N VAL A 107 1.10 -6.17 -9.09
CA VAL A 107 1.66 -4.86 -9.46
C VAL A 107 1.22 -4.43 -10.86
N GLY A 108 1.18 -5.37 -11.83
CA GLY A 108 0.76 -5.07 -13.19
C GLY A 108 -0.70 -4.60 -13.25
N ALA A 109 -1.57 -5.26 -12.50
CA ALA A 109 -2.97 -4.85 -12.36
C ALA A 109 -3.11 -3.47 -11.67
N CYS A 110 -2.26 -3.15 -10.69
CA CYS A 110 -2.22 -1.79 -10.12
C CYS A 110 -1.84 -0.74 -11.15
N VAL A 111 -0.81 -0.99 -11.96
CA VAL A 111 -0.37 -0.07 -13.03
C VAL A 111 -1.50 0.15 -14.04
N GLN A 112 -2.21 -0.90 -14.44
CA GLN A 112 -3.39 -0.78 -15.30
C GLN A 112 -4.51 0.03 -14.64
N CYS A 113 -4.76 -0.20 -13.35
CA CYS A 113 -5.78 0.53 -12.60
C CYS A 113 -5.44 2.03 -12.46
N PHE A 114 -4.16 2.40 -12.43
CA PHE A 114 -3.74 3.82 -12.51
C PHE A 114 -3.99 4.42 -13.89
N ALA A 115 -3.80 3.64 -14.96
CA ALA A 115 -4.07 4.09 -16.32
C ALA A 115 -5.58 4.20 -16.63
N GLU A 116 -6.40 3.36 -15.99
CA GLU A 116 -7.85 3.30 -16.22
C GLU A 116 -8.66 4.22 -15.30
N ALA A 117 -8.11 4.70 -14.18
CA ALA A 117 -8.86 5.52 -13.23
C ALA A 117 -9.36 6.82 -13.90
N PRO A 118 -10.67 6.96 -14.16
CA PRO A 118 -11.26 8.25 -14.48
C PRO A 118 -11.20 9.08 -13.19
N VAL A 119 -10.99 10.38 -13.32
CA VAL A 119 -11.11 11.36 -12.23
C VAL A 119 -12.37 11.01 -11.41
N LYS A 120 -12.22 10.43 -10.22
CA LYS A 120 -13.34 10.24 -9.30
C LYS A 120 -13.69 11.65 -8.83
N GLU A 121 -14.69 12.27 -9.47
CA GLU A 121 -15.33 13.48 -8.97
C GLU A 121 -15.90 13.16 -7.58
N TYR A 122 -15.27 13.73 -6.55
CA TYR A 122 -15.81 13.78 -5.18
C TYR A 122 -16.72 15.00 -5.04
#